data_AF-A0A6G6Y5P3-F1
#
_entry.id   AF-A0A6G6Y5P3-F1
#
_cell.length_a   1.000
_cell.length_b   1.000
_cell.length_c   1.000
_cell.angle_alpha   90.00
_cell.angle_beta   90.00
_cell.angle_gamma   90.00
#
_symmetry.space_group_name_H-M   'P 1'
#
loop_
_entity.id
_entity.type
_entity.pdbx_description
1 polymer ?
#
loop_
_entity_poly.entity_id
_entity_poly.type
_entity_poly.pdbx_seq_one_letter_code
_entity_poly.pdbx_strand_id
1 'polypeptide(L)'
;MPAPPPPDFANLSLTDIARLAQEKRLPPVDKWNPEHCGHSDMRIARDGTWFHQGSPIGRIAMVRLFSTILRREPDGRHVLVTPVEKLDIDVEDAPFVAVELKREGEGRAAKLAFRLNTDELVSADADHGLRFEQREDGPRPYLHVRGGMEALIARSVYNELAQIALANDSDPPGVWSNGAFFPMEPA
;
A
#
# COMPACT_ATOMS: atom_id res chain seq x y z
N MET A 1 -9.89 23.28 -5.26
CA MET A 1 -10.35 22.38 -6.35
C MET A 1 -10.55 21.01 -5.74
N PRO A 2 -11.74 20.38 -5.80
CA PRO A 2 -11.86 18.98 -5.43
C PRO A 2 -10.91 18.15 -6.30
N ALA A 3 -10.23 17.16 -5.72
CA ALA A 3 -9.41 16.23 -6.48
C ALA A 3 -10.30 15.55 -7.55
N PRO A 4 -9.81 15.35 -8.79
CA PRO A 4 -10.57 14.61 -9.79
C PRO A 4 -10.93 13.21 -9.27
N PRO A 5 -12.07 12.64 -9.71
CA PRO A 5 -12.43 11.27 -9.35
C PRO A 5 -11.27 10.33 -9.75
N PRO A 6 -10.96 9.31 -8.91
CA PRO A 6 -9.92 8.37 -9.26
C PRO A 6 -10.28 7.71 -10.60
N PRO A 7 -9.30 7.51 -11.50
CA PRO A 7 -9.54 6.87 -12.77
C PRO A 7 -10.02 5.43 -12.56
N ASP A 8 -10.85 4.95 -13.49
CA ASP A 8 -11.39 3.60 -13.43
C ASP A 8 -10.25 2.58 -13.63
N PHE A 9 -9.83 1.96 -12.53
CA PHE A 9 -8.71 1.02 -12.48
C PHE A 9 -8.89 -0.16 -13.44
N ALA A 10 -10.12 -0.64 -13.62
CA ALA A 10 -10.41 -1.75 -14.53
C ALA A 10 -10.05 -1.38 -15.99
N ASN A 11 -10.27 -0.12 -16.37
CA ASN A 11 -10.12 0.38 -17.74
C ASN A 11 -8.73 1.01 -18.03
N LEU A 12 -7.88 1.20 -17.03
CA LEU A 12 -6.52 1.74 -17.20
C LEU A 12 -5.50 0.68 -17.64
N SER A 13 -4.65 0.95 -18.62
CA SER A 13 -3.50 0.07 -18.89
C SER A 13 -2.48 0.12 -17.74
N LEU A 14 -1.66 -0.93 -17.55
CA LEU A 14 -0.58 -0.87 -16.54
C LEU A 14 0.43 0.24 -16.83
N THR A 15 0.61 0.62 -18.11
CA THR A 15 1.43 1.78 -18.48
C THR A 15 0.82 3.09 -17.98
N ASP A 16 -0.50 3.24 -18.08
CA ASP A 16 -1.21 4.39 -17.52
C ASP A 16 -1.15 4.41 -16.00
N ILE A 17 -1.26 3.23 -15.37
CA ILE A 17 -1.15 3.08 -13.92
C ILE A 17 0.24 3.50 -13.44
N ALA A 18 1.30 3.02 -14.09
CA ALA A 18 2.68 3.42 -13.78
C ALA A 18 2.89 4.94 -13.96
N ARG A 19 2.34 5.52 -15.04
CA ARG A 19 2.41 6.97 -15.28
C ARG A 19 1.68 7.76 -14.19
N LEU A 20 0.46 7.37 -13.83
CA LEU A 20 -0.33 8.04 -12.79
C LEU A 20 0.33 7.94 -11.41
N ALA A 21 0.98 6.81 -11.11
CA ALA A 21 1.77 6.64 -9.89
C ALA A 21 2.96 7.63 -9.86
N GLN A 22 3.67 7.80 -10.99
CA GLN A 22 4.78 8.76 -11.11
C GLN A 22 4.34 10.23 -11.07
N GLU A 23 3.15 10.54 -11.60
CA GLU A 23 2.59 11.91 -11.61
C GLU A 23 2.10 12.36 -10.22
N LYS A 24 1.77 11.41 -9.34
CA LYS A 24 1.28 11.71 -7.98
C LYS A 24 2.42 12.28 -7.13
N ARG A 25 2.54 13.62 -7.12
CA ARG A 25 3.51 14.34 -6.29
C ARG A 25 3.05 14.34 -4.83
N LEU A 26 3.64 13.44 -4.05
CA LEU A 26 3.46 13.44 -2.60
C LEU A 26 4.21 14.61 -1.94
N PRO A 27 3.71 15.16 -0.82
CA PRO A 27 4.46 16.10 -0.01
C PRO A 27 5.79 15.49 0.46
N PRO A 28 6.88 16.28 0.57
CA PRO A 28 8.20 15.77 0.94
C PRO A 28 8.32 15.59 2.46
N VAL A 29 7.50 14.70 3.03
CA VAL A 29 7.40 14.46 4.47
C VAL A 29 8.74 14.11 5.12
N ASP A 30 9.66 13.47 4.40
CA ASP A 30 10.99 13.12 4.91
C ASP A 30 11.90 14.34 5.13
N LYS A 31 11.56 15.49 4.53
CA LYS A 31 12.32 16.74 4.68
C LYS A 31 11.84 17.60 5.85
N TRP A 32 10.71 17.24 6.48
CA TRP A 32 10.09 18.03 7.53
C TRP A 32 10.44 17.49 8.91
N ASN A 33 11.03 18.33 9.76
CA ASN A 33 11.39 17.98 11.14
C ASN A 33 10.89 19.09 12.09
N PRO A 34 9.56 19.22 12.26
CA PRO A 34 8.98 20.27 13.09
C PRO A 34 9.20 19.98 14.59
N GLU A 35 9.17 21.05 15.39
CA GLU A 35 9.33 20.95 16.85
C GLU A 35 8.04 20.53 17.57
N HIS A 36 6.87 20.88 17.04
CA HIS A 36 5.60 20.49 17.62
C HIS A 36 5.34 19.00 17.42
N CYS A 37 5.35 18.26 18.52
CA CYS A 37 5.11 16.82 18.56
C CYS A 37 3.97 16.48 19.53
N GLY A 38 3.17 15.48 19.18
CA GLY A 38 2.06 15.01 20.01
C GLY A 38 1.40 13.76 19.42
N HIS A 39 0.25 13.37 19.97
CA HIS A 39 -0.59 12.31 19.41
C HIS A 39 -1.79 12.92 18.67
N SER A 40 -2.15 12.35 17.53
CA SER A 40 -3.23 12.85 16.67
C SER A 40 -4.65 12.39 17.07
N ASP A 41 -4.75 11.46 18.03
CA ASP A 41 -5.97 10.68 18.33
C ASP A 41 -6.53 9.92 17.11
N MET A 42 -5.69 9.70 16.10
CA MET A 42 -6.03 8.93 14.92
C MET A 42 -5.54 7.50 15.07
N ARG A 43 -6.28 6.58 14.43
CA ARG A 43 -5.92 5.17 14.35
C ARG A 43 -6.27 4.62 12.97
N ILE A 44 -5.37 3.83 12.38
CA ILE A 44 -5.63 3.03 11.20
C ILE A 44 -5.83 1.58 11.66
N ALA A 45 -7.06 1.09 11.52
CA ALA A 45 -7.40 -0.30 11.82
C ALA A 45 -6.78 -1.25 10.79
N ARG A 46 -6.68 -2.55 11.11
CA ARG A 46 -6.14 -3.57 10.20
C ARG A 46 -6.85 -3.60 8.83
N ASP A 47 -8.16 -3.35 8.81
CA ASP A 47 -8.95 -3.31 7.56
C ASP A 47 -8.74 -2.03 6.73
N GLY A 48 -7.88 -1.12 7.20
CA GLY A 48 -7.59 0.16 6.58
C GLY A 48 -8.61 1.25 6.93
N THR A 49 -9.57 0.99 7.84
CA THR A 49 -10.50 2.01 8.33
C THR A 49 -9.77 3.02 9.21
N TRP A 50 -9.92 4.30 8.88
CA TRP A 50 -9.37 5.39 9.69
C TRP A 50 -10.36 5.80 10.76
N PHE A 51 -9.87 6.00 11.97
CA PHE A 51 -10.61 6.52 13.12
C PHE A 51 -9.97 7.82 13.60
N HIS A 52 -10.79 8.70 14.16
CA HIS A 52 -10.34 9.86 14.92
C HIS A 52 -11.21 9.95 16.18
N GLN A 53 -10.59 9.96 17.35
CA GLN A 53 -11.28 9.97 18.65
C GLN A 53 -12.33 8.85 18.76
N GLY A 54 -11.97 7.65 18.30
CA GLY A 54 -12.83 6.47 18.32
C GLY A 54 -13.93 6.41 17.26
N SER A 55 -14.15 7.48 16.49
CA SER A 55 -15.17 7.52 15.44
C SER A 55 -14.59 7.26 14.05
N PRO A 56 -15.22 6.43 13.20
CA PRO A 56 -14.71 6.14 11.86
C PRO A 56 -14.84 7.36 10.93
N ILE A 57 -13.82 7.57 10.11
CA ILE A 57 -13.78 8.64 9.09
C ILE A 57 -14.36 8.11 7.78
N GLY A 58 -15.66 8.32 7.57
CA GLY A 58 -16.35 7.86 6.34
C GLY A 58 -16.03 8.66 5.07
N ARG A 59 -15.33 9.80 5.17
CA ARG A 59 -15.02 10.64 4.00
C ARG A 59 -13.70 10.19 3.37
N ILE A 60 -13.79 9.43 2.29
CA ILE A 60 -12.61 8.90 1.57
C ILE A 60 -11.62 9.98 1.14
N ALA A 61 -12.10 11.16 0.73
CA ALA A 61 -11.22 12.27 0.34
C ALA A 61 -10.32 12.76 1.50
N MET A 62 -10.79 12.71 2.75
CA MET A 62 -9.99 13.05 3.92
C MET A 62 -8.96 11.97 4.22
N VAL A 63 -9.35 10.69 4.15
CA VAL A 63 -8.44 9.56 4.29
C VAL A 63 -7.30 9.64 3.27
N ARG A 64 -7.62 9.90 1.99
CA ARG A 64 -6.62 10.09 0.93
C ARG A 64 -5.68 11.27 1.23
N LEU A 65 -6.19 12.37 1.77
CA LEU A 65 -5.37 13.53 2.13
C LEU A 65 -4.39 13.17 3.24
N PHE A 66 -4.87 12.64 4.36
CA PHE A 66 -4.01 12.29 5.50
C PHE A 66 -2.98 11.22 5.13
N SER A 67 -3.36 10.28 4.26
CA SER A 67 -2.43 9.25 3.81
C SER A 67 -1.23 9.80 3.04
N THR A 68 -1.36 10.97 2.39
CA THR A 68 -0.23 11.63 1.69
C THR A 68 0.82 12.22 2.61
N ILE A 69 0.45 12.48 3.88
CA ILE A 69 1.35 13.06 4.88
C ILE A 69 1.84 12.04 5.91
N LEU A 70 1.58 10.75 5.68
CA LEU A 70 2.14 9.68 6.49
C LEU A 70 3.64 9.53 6.27
N ARG A 71 4.36 9.31 7.37
CA ARG A 71 5.76 8.90 7.38
C ARG A 71 5.96 7.80 8.42
N ARG A 72 6.81 6.84 8.10
CA ARG A 72 7.29 5.83 9.06
C ARG A 72 8.58 6.32 9.69
N GLU A 73 8.65 6.34 11.01
CA GLU A 73 9.85 6.69 11.76
C GLU A 73 10.80 5.47 11.85
N PRO A 74 12.11 5.67 12.11
CA PRO A 74 13.09 4.57 12.20
C PRO A 74 12.79 3.53 13.30
N ASP A 75 12.04 3.91 14.33
CA ASP A 75 11.60 3.03 15.41
C ASP A 75 10.35 2.18 15.03
N GLY A 76 9.85 2.34 13.80
CA GLY A 76 8.71 1.62 13.26
C GLY A 76 7.36 2.30 13.50
N ARG A 77 7.29 3.39 14.29
CA ARG A 77 6.06 4.16 14.48
C ARG A 77 5.65 4.89 13.21
N HIS A 78 4.39 5.29 13.15
CA HIS A 78 3.84 6.10 12.07
C HIS A 78 3.45 7.47 12.60
N VAL A 79 3.67 8.49 11.78
CA VAL A 79 3.34 9.87 12.09
C VAL A 79 2.64 10.54 10.89
N LEU A 80 1.81 11.54 11.18
CA LEU A 80 1.36 12.53 10.22
C LEU A 80 2.30 13.74 10.30
N VAL A 81 2.88 14.15 9.17
CA VAL A 81 3.89 15.20 9.13
C VAL A 81 3.46 16.34 8.23
N THR A 82 3.49 17.55 8.77
CA THR A 82 3.35 18.80 8.03
C THR A 82 4.61 19.66 8.24
N PRO A 83 4.76 20.81 7.56
CA PRO A 83 5.89 21.70 7.82
C PRO A 83 5.98 22.21 9.27
N VAL A 84 4.87 22.22 10.02
CA VAL A 84 4.79 22.84 11.35
C VAL A 84 4.55 21.83 12.47
N GLU A 85 4.08 20.63 12.17
CA GLU A 85 3.66 19.63 13.18
C GLU A 85 4.01 18.20 12.75
N LYS A 86 4.36 17.36 13.74
CA LYS A 86 4.54 15.91 13.60
C LYS A 86 3.72 15.19 14.66
N LEU A 87 2.67 14.49 14.26
CA LEU A 87 1.75 13.84 15.21
C LEU A 87 1.78 12.32 15.05
N ASP A 88 1.99 11.61 16.15
CA ASP A 88 1.90 10.15 16.21
C ASP A 88 0.48 9.68 15.83
N ILE A 89 0.39 8.55 15.15
CA ILE A 89 -0.85 7.86 14.79
C ILE A 89 -0.71 6.37 15.07
N ASP A 90 -1.76 5.77 15.62
CA ASP A 90 -1.80 4.32 15.87
C ASP A 90 -2.06 3.57 14.55
N VAL A 91 -1.25 2.54 14.27
CA VAL A 91 -1.44 1.67 13.10
C VAL A 91 -1.43 0.22 13.57
N GLU A 92 -2.54 -0.49 13.38
CA GLU A 92 -2.70 -1.84 13.91
C GLU A 92 -1.89 -2.92 13.16
N ASP A 93 -1.62 -2.70 11.88
CA ASP A 93 -0.88 -3.65 11.04
C ASP A 93 -0.06 -2.92 9.97
N ALA A 94 -0.74 -2.39 8.95
CA ALA A 94 -0.16 -1.60 7.88
C ALA A 94 -0.98 -0.33 7.63
N PRO A 95 -0.35 0.78 7.21
CA PRO A 95 -1.06 2.04 6.96
C PRO A 95 -1.98 2.01 5.72
N PHE A 96 -1.80 1.02 4.84
CA PHE A 96 -2.58 0.85 3.62
C PHE A 96 -3.09 -0.58 3.48
N VAL A 97 -4.11 -0.75 2.65
CA VAL A 97 -4.61 -2.06 2.23
C VAL A 97 -4.65 -2.12 0.71
N ALA A 98 -4.04 -3.13 0.09
CA ALA A 98 -4.19 -3.39 -1.34
C ALA A 98 -5.50 -4.15 -1.58
N VAL A 99 -6.46 -3.48 -2.20
CA VAL A 99 -7.86 -3.94 -2.31
C VAL A 99 -8.18 -4.53 -3.67
N GLU A 100 -7.42 -4.20 -4.70
CA GLU A 100 -7.58 -4.76 -6.05
C GLU A 100 -6.24 -5.01 -6.71
N LEU A 101 -6.21 -6.01 -7.59
CA LEU A 101 -5.08 -6.39 -8.41
C LEU A 101 -5.45 -6.29 -9.89
N LYS A 102 -4.51 -5.79 -10.70
CA LYS A 102 -4.53 -5.87 -12.15
C LYS A 102 -3.28 -6.60 -12.62
N ARG A 103 -3.49 -7.59 -13.49
CA ARG A 103 -2.42 -8.36 -14.13
C ARG A 103 -2.47 -8.15 -15.64
N GLU A 104 -1.30 -7.97 -16.24
CA GLU A 104 -1.10 -8.11 -17.69
C GLU A 104 0.06 -9.09 -17.93
N GLY A 105 -0.02 -9.87 -19.01
CA GLY A 105 1.00 -10.85 -19.37
C GLY A 105 1.05 -12.09 -18.47
N GLU A 106 2.01 -12.97 -18.75
CA GLU A 106 2.15 -14.27 -18.11
C GLU A 106 3.63 -14.63 -17.85
N GLY A 107 3.84 -15.52 -16.87
CA GLY A 107 5.17 -15.95 -16.45
C GLY A 107 6.08 -14.76 -16.15
N ARG A 108 7.34 -14.83 -16.57
CA ARG A 108 8.35 -13.78 -16.33
C ARG A 108 8.02 -12.41 -16.92
N ALA A 109 7.15 -12.36 -17.92
CA ALA A 109 6.72 -11.11 -18.55
C ALA A 109 5.48 -10.49 -17.88
N ALA A 110 4.93 -11.16 -16.86
CA ALA A 110 3.79 -10.65 -16.12
C ALA A 110 4.12 -9.31 -15.45
N LYS A 111 3.08 -8.51 -15.30
CA LYS A 111 3.10 -7.24 -14.58
C LYS A 111 1.87 -7.20 -13.69
N LEU A 112 2.10 -6.89 -12.43
CA LEU A 112 1.08 -6.79 -11.39
C LEU A 112 1.06 -5.36 -10.89
N ALA A 113 -0.13 -4.74 -10.89
CA ALA A 113 -0.35 -3.49 -10.18
C ALA A 113 -1.55 -3.60 -9.25
N PHE A 114 -1.47 -2.85 -8.17
CA PHE A 114 -2.41 -2.90 -7.08
C PHE A 114 -3.04 -1.53 -6.91
N ARG A 115 -4.34 -1.52 -6.63
CA ARG A 115 -5.03 -0.34 -6.12
C ARG A 115 -5.14 -0.46 -4.60
N LEU A 116 -4.68 0.57 -3.90
CA LEU A 116 -4.81 0.66 -2.45
C LEU A 116 -6.20 1.21 -2.07
N ASN A 117 -6.62 1.00 -0.83
CA ASN A 117 -7.82 1.61 -0.23
C ASN A 117 -7.82 3.15 -0.24
N THR A 118 -6.68 3.76 -0.57
CA THR A 118 -6.49 5.21 -0.75
C THR A 118 -6.46 5.63 -2.23
N ASP A 119 -6.80 4.72 -3.15
CA ASP A 119 -6.70 4.86 -4.61
C ASP A 119 -5.31 5.18 -5.16
N GLU A 120 -4.28 5.03 -4.33
CA GLU A 120 -2.91 4.97 -4.83
C GLU A 120 -2.72 3.69 -5.63
N LEU A 121 -1.96 3.80 -6.72
CA LEU A 121 -1.65 2.68 -7.58
C LEU A 121 -0.17 2.35 -7.43
N VAL A 122 0.12 1.08 -7.17
CA VAL A 122 1.49 0.59 -6.93
C VAL A 122 1.73 -0.61 -7.83
N SER A 123 2.77 -0.55 -8.66
CA SER A 123 3.20 -1.71 -9.45
C SER A 123 4.18 -2.53 -8.64
N ALA A 124 4.00 -3.85 -8.57
CA ALA A 124 5.02 -4.70 -7.94
C ALA A 124 6.25 -4.78 -8.86
N ASP A 125 7.41 -4.47 -8.30
CA ASP A 125 8.70 -4.46 -8.98
C ASP A 125 9.83 -4.58 -7.93
N ALA A 126 11.08 -4.36 -8.34
CA ALA A 126 12.24 -4.48 -7.45
C ALA A 126 12.22 -3.47 -6.28
N ASP A 127 11.58 -2.31 -6.44
CA ASP A 127 11.46 -1.28 -5.42
C ASP A 127 10.19 -1.46 -4.58
N HIS A 128 9.14 -2.02 -5.18
CA HIS A 128 7.84 -2.29 -4.56
C HIS A 128 7.59 -3.80 -4.41
N GLY A 129 8.39 -4.43 -3.56
CA GLY A 129 8.37 -5.88 -3.39
C GLY A 129 7.12 -6.43 -2.70
N LEU A 130 6.79 -7.69 -3.00
CA LEU A 130 5.81 -8.48 -2.26
C LEU A 130 6.52 -9.31 -1.19
N ARG A 131 6.00 -9.26 0.04
CA ARG A 131 6.51 -10.01 1.19
C ARG A 131 5.39 -10.85 1.78
N PHE A 132 5.64 -12.13 2.01
CA PHE A 132 4.66 -13.05 2.57
C PHE A 132 5.13 -13.49 3.95
N GLU A 133 4.33 -13.21 4.97
CA GLU A 133 4.66 -13.53 6.35
C GLU A 133 3.66 -14.53 6.91
N GLN A 134 4.14 -15.59 7.56
CA GLN A 134 3.26 -16.54 8.23
C GLN A 134 2.99 -16.08 9.66
N ARG A 135 1.70 -15.98 10.02
CA ARG A 135 1.27 -15.73 11.40
C ARG A 135 0.37 -16.86 11.91
N GLU A 136 0.12 -16.87 13.22
CA GLU A 136 -0.78 -17.83 13.87
C GLU A 136 -2.19 -17.80 13.28
N ASP A 137 -2.67 -16.62 12.87
CA ASP A 137 -3.98 -16.41 12.26
C ASP A 137 -4.01 -16.61 10.73
N GLY A 138 -2.89 -17.02 10.13
CA GLY A 138 -2.76 -17.28 8.70
C GLY A 138 -1.69 -16.40 8.00
N PRO A 139 -1.55 -16.55 6.68
CA PRO A 139 -0.58 -15.77 5.91
C PRO A 139 -0.98 -14.29 5.84
N ARG A 140 0.03 -13.42 5.97
CA ARG A 140 -0.07 -11.97 5.84
C ARG A 140 0.84 -11.48 4.70
N PRO A 141 0.25 -11.31 3.51
CA PRO A 141 0.93 -10.73 2.37
C PRO A 141 0.99 -9.20 2.48
N TYR A 142 2.15 -8.62 2.18
CA TYR A 142 2.39 -7.19 2.18
C TYR A 142 2.98 -6.74 0.83
N LEU A 143 2.62 -5.54 0.39
CA LEU A 143 3.21 -4.86 -0.75
C LEU A 143 3.96 -3.62 -0.25
N HIS A 144 5.23 -3.47 -0.59
CA HIS A 144 5.96 -2.24 -0.30
C HIS A 144 5.37 -1.07 -1.10
N VAL A 145 5.12 0.06 -0.43
CA VAL A 145 4.50 1.24 -1.05
C VAL A 145 5.51 2.37 -1.20
N ARG A 146 6.06 2.87 -0.10
CA ARG A 146 7.05 3.97 -0.08
C ARG A 146 7.59 4.20 1.34
N GLY A 147 8.80 4.73 1.46
CA GLY A 147 9.30 5.25 2.75
C GLY A 147 9.24 4.24 3.90
N GLY A 148 9.46 2.95 3.59
CA GLY A 148 9.34 1.86 4.57
C GLY A 148 7.90 1.45 4.93
N MET A 149 6.88 2.11 4.39
CA MET A 149 5.48 1.75 4.58
C MET A 149 5.04 0.69 3.59
N GLU A 150 4.20 -0.22 4.07
CA GLU A 150 3.65 -1.33 3.30
C GLU A 150 2.11 -1.24 3.24
N ALA A 151 1.52 -1.95 2.30
CA ALA A 151 0.08 -2.22 2.25
C ALA A 151 -0.17 -3.68 2.61
N LEU A 152 -1.07 -3.95 3.55
CA LEU A 152 -1.59 -5.29 3.76
C LEU A 152 -2.41 -5.70 2.53
N ILE A 153 -2.13 -6.85 1.94
CA ILE A 153 -2.88 -7.33 0.79
C ILE A 153 -4.19 -7.97 1.28
N ALA A 154 -5.32 -7.47 0.75
CA ALA A 154 -6.63 -7.98 1.11
C ALA A 154 -6.77 -9.46 0.74
N ARG A 155 -7.59 -10.20 1.50
CA ARG A 155 -7.74 -11.66 1.32
C ARG A 155 -8.19 -12.05 -0.09
N SER A 156 -9.08 -11.27 -0.72
CA SER A 156 -9.49 -11.49 -2.11
C SER A 156 -8.29 -11.42 -3.07
N VAL A 157 -7.49 -10.37 -2.94
CA VAL A 157 -6.28 -10.15 -3.76
C VAL A 157 -5.22 -11.23 -3.50
N TYR A 158 -5.05 -11.66 -2.25
CA TYR A 158 -4.16 -12.76 -1.92
C TYR A 158 -4.57 -14.07 -2.61
N ASN A 159 -5.87 -14.38 -2.65
CA ASN A 159 -6.36 -15.57 -3.34
C ASN A 159 -6.07 -15.50 -4.84
N GLU A 160 -6.16 -14.32 -5.47
CA GLU A 160 -5.77 -14.12 -6.87
C GLU A 160 -4.27 -14.37 -7.05
N LEU A 161 -3.41 -13.82 -6.19
CA LEU A 161 -1.96 -14.07 -6.22
C LEU A 161 -1.64 -15.56 -6.07
N ALA A 162 -2.32 -16.27 -5.17
CA ALA A 162 -2.14 -17.71 -4.99
C ALA A 162 -2.50 -18.50 -6.26
N GLN A 163 -3.59 -18.14 -6.95
CA GLN A 163 -3.94 -18.75 -8.23
C GLN A 163 -2.88 -18.48 -9.31
N ILE A 164 -2.33 -17.28 -9.35
CA ILE A 164 -1.24 -16.92 -10.27
C ILE A 164 0.00 -17.77 -9.98
N ALA A 165 0.38 -17.91 -8.71
CA ALA A 165 1.55 -18.69 -8.31
C ALA A 165 1.39 -20.18 -8.65
N LEU A 166 0.21 -20.75 -8.40
CA LEU A 166 -0.09 -22.14 -8.79
C LEU A 166 -0.02 -22.33 -10.31
N ALA A 167 -0.45 -21.35 -11.10
CA ALA A 167 -0.39 -21.42 -12.56
C ALA A 167 1.02 -21.23 -13.13
N ASN A 168 1.94 -20.59 -12.39
CA ASN A 168 3.33 -20.42 -12.82
C ASN A 168 4.15 -21.71 -12.72
N ASP A 169 3.69 -22.71 -11.97
CA ASP A 169 4.36 -24.00 -11.75
C ASP A 169 5.85 -23.84 -11.37
N SER A 170 6.13 -22.83 -10.53
CA SER A 170 7.48 -22.51 -10.06
C SER A 170 7.78 -23.21 -8.74
N ASP A 171 9.05 -23.55 -8.52
CA ASP A 171 9.57 -24.05 -7.25
C ASP A 171 10.67 -23.11 -6.73
N PRO A 172 10.44 -22.35 -5.64
CA PRO A 172 9.21 -22.33 -4.82
C PRO A 172 8.02 -21.64 -5.52
N PRO A 173 6.78 -21.84 -5.04
CA PRO A 173 5.61 -21.13 -5.55
C PRO A 173 5.76 -19.62 -5.42
N GLY A 174 5.47 -18.88 -6.49
CA GLY A 174 5.61 -17.43 -6.46
C GLY A 174 5.04 -16.72 -7.69
N VAL A 175 5.08 -15.39 -7.63
CA VAL A 175 4.55 -14.53 -8.69
C VAL A 175 5.66 -13.72 -9.33
N TRP A 176 5.57 -13.52 -10.64
CA TRP A 176 6.43 -12.61 -11.39
C TRP A 176 5.73 -11.27 -11.58
N SER A 177 6.49 -10.19 -11.45
CA SER A 177 6.03 -8.86 -11.87
C SER A 177 7.21 -7.99 -12.29
N ASN A 178 7.12 -7.35 -13.46
CA ASN A 178 8.13 -6.43 -13.97
C ASN A 178 9.56 -7.01 -13.94
N GLY A 179 9.71 -8.31 -14.25
CA GLY A 179 10.99 -9.01 -14.26
C GLY A 179 11.53 -9.45 -12.90
N ALA A 180 10.86 -9.10 -11.79
CA ALA A 180 11.16 -9.60 -10.45
C ALA A 180 10.29 -10.82 -10.11
N PHE A 181 10.84 -11.74 -9.31
CA PHE A 181 10.13 -12.90 -8.77
C PHE A 181 9.92 -12.74 -7.27
N PHE A 182 8.70 -12.98 -6.82
CA PHE A 182 8.31 -12.90 -5.42
C PHE A 182 7.84 -14.27 -4.94
N PRO A 183 8.67 -15.00 -4.18
CA PRO A 183 8.26 -16.28 -3.60
C PRO A 183 7.14 -16.05 -2.58
N MET A 184 6.13 -16.93 -2.58
CA MET A 184 5.03 -16.92 -1.61
C MET A 184 5.35 -17.77 -0.36
N GLU A 185 6.55 -18.33 -0.29
CA GLU A 185 7.06 -18.92 0.94
C GLU A 185 7.26 -17.84 2.02
N PRO A 186 7.12 -18.20 3.31
CA PRO A 186 7.39 -17.25 4.39
C PRO A 186 8.82 -16.72 4.30
N ALA A 187 8.97 -15.39 4.28
CA ALA A 187 10.26 -14.72 4.33
C ALA A 187 10.97 -14.88 5.69
#